data_AF-Q75M15-F1
#
_entry.id   AF-Q75M15-F1
#
_cell.length_a   1.000
_cell.length_b   1.000
_cell.length_c   1.000
_cell.angle_alpha   90.00
_cell.angle_beta   90.00
_cell.angle_gamma   90.00
#
_symmetry.space_group_name_H-M   'P 1'
#
loop_
_entity.id
_entity.type
_entity.pdbx_description
1 polymer ?
#
loop_
_entity_poly.entity_id
_entity_poly.type
_entity_poly.pdbx_seq_one_letter_code
_entity_poly.pdbx_strand_id
1 'polypeptide(L)'
;MAAVAFRLGQRVHAAGDPARVGTVRYLGPVDGHPGDWLGVDWDAGAGGRHDGSLAGRRYFVAAGERSASFARPTALSAGITLPDAIRNRYRVEEFTKEEQDEMYVFSSSQKRVSVELVGKNKVEEKLKNLNDLTSASVSYMGVSSIGPGDELKNLVPNLRQLDLTGNLLSQWQVCTSRD
;
A
#
# COMPACT_ATOMS: atom_id res chain seq x y z
N MET A 1 -17.33 9.73 -8.46
CA MET A 1 -16.36 8.65 -8.17
C MET A 1 -17.13 7.41 -7.78
N ALA A 2 -16.92 6.27 -8.44
CA ALA A 2 -17.52 5.01 -7.99
C ALA A 2 -17.02 4.71 -6.56
N ALA A 3 -17.94 4.42 -5.64
CA ALA A 3 -17.56 3.99 -4.30
C ALA A 3 -16.76 2.69 -4.44
N VAL A 4 -15.58 2.61 -3.81
CA VAL A 4 -14.81 1.37 -3.74
C VAL A 4 -15.69 0.32 -3.05
N ALA A 5 -16.12 -0.68 -3.81
CA ALA A 5 -16.95 -1.76 -3.30
C ALA A 5 -16.06 -2.78 -2.60
N PHE A 6 -16.15 -2.82 -1.27
CA PHE A 6 -15.48 -3.85 -0.48
C PHE A 6 -16.30 -5.15 -0.50
N ARG A 7 -15.61 -6.29 -0.36
CA ARG A 7 -16.23 -7.62 -0.27
C ARG A 7 -15.85 -8.35 1.00
N LEU A 8 -16.73 -9.24 1.47
CA LEU A 8 -16.41 -10.13 2.58
C LEU A 8 -15.18 -11.00 2.25
N GLY A 9 -14.30 -11.19 3.22
CA GLY A 9 -13.04 -11.91 3.05
C GLY A 9 -11.93 -11.11 2.36
N GLN A 10 -12.19 -9.87 1.93
CA GLN A 10 -11.16 -9.02 1.34
C GLN A 10 -10.11 -8.60 2.38
N ARG A 11 -8.83 -8.65 1.96
CA ARG A 11 -7.71 -8.08 2.70
C ARG A 11 -7.67 -6.57 2.50
N VAL A 12 -7.51 -5.83 3.59
CA VAL A 12 -7.45 -4.37 3.62
C VAL A 12 -6.36 -3.91 4.57
N HIS A 13 -5.87 -2.70 4.39
CA HIS A 13 -5.05 -2.03 5.40
C HIS A 13 -5.70 -0.70 5.82
N ALA A 14 -5.28 -0.15 6.96
CA ALA A 14 -5.69 1.19 7.35
C ALA A 14 -5.14 2.22 6.35
N ALA A 15 -5.95 3.20 5.95
CA ALA A 15 -5.58 4.14 4.89
C ALA A 15 -4.28 4.93 5.18
N GLY A 16 -3.98 5.20 6.45
CA GLY A 16 -2.74 5.88 6.88
C GLY A 16 -1.66 4.96 7.45
N ASP A 17 -1.90 3.65 7.49
CA ASP A 17 -0.95 2.68 8.03
C ASP A 17 -1.05 1.36 7.24
N PRO A 18 -0.26 1.22 6.15
CA PRO A 18 -0.23 0.00 5.35
C PRO A 18 0.24 -1.25 6.08
N ALA A 19 0.97 -1.12 7.21
CA ALA A 19 1.38 -2.26 8.01
C ALA A 19 0.22 -2.82 8.85
N ARG A 20 -0.79 -1.99 9.12
CA ARG A 20 -2.00 -2.39 9.83
C ARG A 20 -2.99 -3.09 8.89
N VAL A 21 -2.78 -4.39 8.70
CA VAL A 21 -3.56 -5.23 7.79
C VAL A 21 -4.65 -6.01 8.53
N GLY A 22 -5.78 -6.22 7.87
CA GLY A 22 -6.88 -7.03 8.36
C GLY A 22 -7.75 -7.58 7.24
N THR A 23 -8.82 -8.26 7.64
CA THR A 23 -9.78 -8.91 6.74
C THR A 23 -11.18 -8.38 6.99
N VAL A 24 -11.90 -8.02 5.93
CA VAL A 24 -13.30 -7.60 6.01
C VAL A 24 -14.16 -8.80 6.41
N ARG A 25 -14.88 -8.70 7.53
CA ARG A 25 -15.78 -9.72 8.08
C ARG A 25 -17.25 -9.28 8.11
N TYR A 26 -17.52 -7.99 7.99
CA TYR A 26 -18.87 -7.44 7.99
C TYR A 26 -18.97 -6.23 7.06
N LEU A 27 -20.11 -6.08 6.39
CA LEU A 27 -20.46 -4.95 5.54
C LEU A 27 -21.93 -4.61 5.82
N GLY A 28 -22.21 -3.39 6.28
CA GLY A 28 -23.58 -2.93 6.51
C GLY A 28 -23.75 -1.94 7.65
N PRO A 29 -25.00 -1.66 8.05
CA PRO A 29 -25.31 -0.70 9.10
C PRO A 29 -24.92 -1.21 10.49
N VAL A 30 -24.53 -0.29 11.37
CA VAL A 30 -24.24 -0.58 12.78
C VAL A 30 -25.18 0.25 13.65
N ASP A 31 -25.78 -0.36 14.66
CA ASP A 31 -26.83 0.28 15.46
C ASP A 31 -26.26 1.51 16.17
N GLY A 32 -27.02 2.61 16.15
CA GLY A 32 -26.57 3.90 16.69
C GLY A 32 -25.54 4.64 15.83
N HIS A 33 -25.13 4.09 14.68
CA HIS A 33 -24.17 4.71 13.79
C HIS A 33 -24.72 4.83 12.36
N PRO A 34 -24.88 6.06 11.81
CA PRO A 34 -25.52 6.25 10.51
C PRO A 34 -24.68 5.68 9.35
N GLY A 35 -25.36 5.23 8.29
CA GLY A 35 -24.73 4.73 7.06
C GLY A 35 -24.01 3.39 7.22
N ASP A 36 -23.37 2.93 6.15
CA ASP A 36 -22.68 1.64 6.14
C ASP A 36 -21.28 1.69 6.75
N TRP A 37 -20.91 0.57 7.37
CA TRP A 37 -19.64 0.33 8.02
C TRP A 37 -19.05 -0.99 7.57
N LEU A 38 -17.74 -1.08 7.71
CA LEU A 38 -17.00 -2.32 7.57
C LEU A 38 -16.59 -2.82 8.95
N GLY A 39 -16.87 -4.08 9.24
CA GLY A 39 -16.20 -4.80 10.31
C GLY A 39 -14.92 -5.42 9.77
N VAL A 40 -13.79 -5.02 10.34
CA VAL A 40 -12.47 -5.54 9.99
C VAL A 40 -11.93 -6.32 11.17
N ASP A 41 -11.49 -7.55 10.92
CA ASP A 41 -10.73 -8.37 11.85
C ASP A 41 -9.25 -8.23 11.51
N TRP A 42 -8.51 -7.56 12.39
CA TRP A 42 -7.11 -7.21 12.18
C TRP A 42 -6.21 -8.41 12.45
N ASP A 43 -5.09 -8.46 11.74
CA ASP A 43 -4.04 -9.44 12.01
C ASP A 43 -3.43 -9.21 13.41
N ALA A 44 -2.68 -10.19 13.90
CA ALA A 44 -2.09 -10.13 15.24
C ALA A 44 -1.27 -8.83 15.45
N GLY A 45 -1.53 -8.14 16.56
CA GLY A 45 -0.83 -6.90 16.93
C GLY A 45 -1.33 -5.62 16.26
N ALA A 46 -2.25 -5.68 15.30
CA ALA A 46 -2.75 -4.51 14.57
C ALA A 46 -3.83 -3.68 15.33
N GLY A 47 -4.00 -3.90 16.65
CA GLY A 47 -4.72 -2.99 17.54
C GLY A 47 -6.24 -2.89 17.32
N GLY A 48 -6.95 -4.03 17.36
CA GLY A 48 -8.42 -4.03 17.40
C GLY A 48 -9.00 -3.58 18.75
N ARG A 49 -10.33 -3.50 18.80
CA ARG A 49 -11.08 -2.94 19.94
C ARG A 49 -12.08 -3.93 20.55
N HIS A 50 -12.62 -4.84 19.76
CA HIS A 50 -13.69 -5.75 20.16
C HIS A 50 -13.59 -7.09 19.42
N ASP A 51 -14.53 -7.99 19.68
CA ASP A 51 -14.61 -9.37 19.16
C ASP A 51 -15.57 -9.52 17.97
N GLY A 52 -16.07 -8.39 17.44
CA GLY A 52 -17.07 -8.31 16.38
C GLY A 52 -18.49 -8.01 16.90
N SER A 53 -18.63 -7.79 18.20
CA SER A 53 -19.83 -7.22 18.83
C SER A 53 -19.69 -5.73 19.15
N LEU A 54 -20.83 -5.04 19.24
CA LEU A 54 -20.94 -3.66 19.74
C LEU A 54 -22.27 -3.51 20.48
N ALA A 55 -22.24 -2.90 21.68
CA ALA A 55 -23.42 -2.63 22.51
C ALA A 55 -24.33 -3.86 22.73
N GLY A 56 -23.74 -5.04 22.92
CA GLY A 56 -24.46 -6.30 23.16
C GLY A 56 -24.97 -7.01 21.90
N ARG A 57 -24.85 -6.41 20.70
CA ARG A 57 -25.19 -7.03 19.43
C ARG A 57 -23.94 -7.57 18.73
N ARG A 58 -24.01 -8.82 18.25
CA ARG A 58 -22.95 -9.43 17.43
C ARG A 58 -23.20 -9.17 15.95
N TYR A 59 -22.19 -8.64 15.25
CA TYR A 59 -22.23 -8.41 13.80
C TYR A 59 -21.41 -9.45 13.05
N PHE A 60 -20.29 -9.88 13.63
CA PHE A 60 -19.44 -10.95 13.13
C PHE A 60 -18.67 -11.60 14.29
N VAL A 61 -17.94 -12.67 14.00
CA VAL A 61 -17.02 -13.32 14.94
C VAL A 61 -15.60 -12.98 14.49
N ALA A 62 -14.88 -12.25 15.34
CA ALA A 62 -13.47 -11.94 15.12
C ALA A 62 -12.57 -13.06 15.66
N ALA A 63 -11.31 -13.08 15.23
CA ALA A 63 -10.32 -14.07 15.69
C ALA A 63 -9.94 -13.93 17.17
N GLY A 64 -10.06 -12.73 17.76
CA GLY A 64 -9.74 -12.48 19.16
C GLY A 64 -10.64 -11.43 19.81
N GLU A 65 -10.60 -11.37 21.14
CA GLU A 65 -11.47 -10.47 21.94
C GLU A 65 -11.29 -8.98 21.62
N ARG A 66 -10.11 -8.61 21.12
CA ARG A 66 -9.74 -7.24 20.72
C ARG A 66 -9.06 -7.20 19.36
N SER A 67 -9.43 -8.08 18.44
CA SER A 67 -8.85 -8.09 17.09
C SER A 67 -9.68 -7.28 16.09
N ALA A 68 -10.94 -6.94 16.39
CA ALA A 68 -11.83 -6.29 15.43
C ALA A 68 -12.07 -4.80 15.67
N SER A 69 -12.37 -4.09 14.59
CA SER A 69 -12.86 -2.70 14.60
C SER A 69 -13.97 -2.52 13.56
N PHE A 70 -14.95 -1.67 13.87
CA PHE A 70 -15.76 -1.02 12.84
C PHE A 70 -15.01 0.20 12.26
N ALA A 71 -14.99 0.31 10.93
CA ALA A 71 -14.32 1.37 10.19
C ALA A 71 -15.20 1.86 9.04
N ARG A 72 -15.05 3.15 8.70
CA ARG A 72 -15.63 3.70 7.48
C ARG A 72 -14.86 3.23 6.25
N PRO A 73 -15.49 3.14 5.07
CA PRO A 73 -14.80 2.86 3.81
C PRO A 73 -13.57 3.73 3.59
N THR A 74 -13.64 5.03 3.94
CA THR A 74 -12.54 6.00 3.80
C THR A 74 -11.36 5.77 4.75
N ALA A 75 -11.54 5.01 5.83
CA ALA A 75 -10.47 4.68 6.76
C ALA A 75 -9.68 3.43 6.33
N LEU A 76 -10.07 2.80 5.23
CA LEU A 76 -9.50 1.55 4.73
C LEU A 76 -9.03 1.71 3.29
N SER A 77 -8.03 0.92 2.93
CA SER A 77 -7.56 0.75 1.57
C SER A 77 -7.83 -0.68 1.11
N ALA A 78 -8.41 -0.80 -0.08
CA ALA A 78 -8.57 -2.07 -0.81
C ALA A 78 -7.25 -2.56 -1.44
N GLY A 79 -6.19 -1.76 -1.35
CA GLY A 79 -4.91 -2.00 -1.99
C GLY A 79 -4.80 -1.48 -3.42
N ILE A 80 -3.60 -1.61 -3.97
CA ILE A 80 -3.22 -1.19 -5.32
C ILE A 80 -2.71 -2.37 -6.14
N THR A 81 -2.58 -2.18 -7.45
CA THR A 81 -1.98 -3.17 -8.34
C THR A 81 -0.45 -3.18 -8.17
N LEU A 82 0.20 -4.29 -8.50
CA LEU A 82 1.65 -4.40 -8.48
C LEU A 82 2.33 -3.39 -9.44
N PRO A 83 1.87 -3.18 -10.69
CA PRO A 83 2.39 -2.12 -11.56
C PRO A 83 2.32 -0.73 -10.91
N ASP A 84 1.20 -0.40 -10.28
CA ASP A 84 1.05 0.89 -9.60
C ASP A 84 1.98 1.01 -8.40
N ALA A 85 2.17 -0.07 -7.63
CA ALA A 85 3.12 -0.08 -6.52
C ALA A 85 4.57 0.12 -7.01
N ILE A 86 4.97 -0.57 -8.08
CA ILE A 86 6.30 -0.40 -8.67
C ILE A 86 6.47 1.04 -9.17
N ARG A 87 5.50 1.58 -9.90
CA ARG A 87 5.54 2.99 -10.34
C ARG A 87 5.64 3.93 -9.15
N ASN A 88 4.79 3.81 -8.14
CA ASN A 88 4.80 4.71 -6.99
C ASN A 88 6.12 4.64 -6.21
N ARG A 89 6.76 3.47 -6.15
CA ARG A 89 8.02 3.28 -5.43
C ARG A 89 9.23 3.79 -6.19
N TYR A 90 9.24 3.62 -7.50
CA TYR A 90 10.40 3.84 -8.36
C TYR A 90 10.24 5.03 -9.32
N ARG A 91 9.11 5.74 -9.27
CA ARG A 91 8.95 7.02 -9.96
C ARG A 91 9.90 8.01 -9.32
N VAL A 92 10.89 8.40 -10.09
CA VAL A 92 11.71 9.57 -9.80
C VAL A 92 10.97 10.75 -10.40
N GLU A 93 10.36 11.57 -9.55
CA GLU A 93 9.95 12.90 -9.97
C GLU A 93 11.22 13.72 -10.20
N GLU A 94 11.34 14.32 -11.39
CA GLU A 94 12.43 15.27 -11.64
C GLU A 94 12.20 16.48 -10.74
N PHE A 95 13.15 16.79 -9.86
CA PHE A 95 13.11 18.04 -9.10
C PHE A 95 13.05 19.20 -10.09
N THR A 96 12.12 20.12 -9.87
CA THR A 96 12.09 21.39 -10.60
C THR A 96 13.38 22.16 -10.36
N LYS A 97 13.75 23.06 -11.28
CA LYS A 97 14.97 23.87 -11.10
C LYS A 97 14.89 24.71 -9.82
N GLU A 98 13.70 25.20 -9.49
CA GLU A 98 13.44 25.93 -8.26
C GLU A 98 13.74 25.08 -7.01
N GLU A 99 13.27 23.83 -6.95
CA GLU A 99 13.55 22.91 -5.84
C GLU A 99 15.03 22.55 -5.73
N GLN A 100 15.73 22.42 -6.87
CA GLN A 100 17.17 22.18 -6.90
C GLN A 100 17.95 23.39 -6.33
N ASP A 101 17.55 24.61 -6.68
CA ASP A 101 18.16 25.85 -6.20
C ASP A 101 17.92 26.11 -4.69
N GLU A 102 16.82 25.57 -4.14
CA GLU A 102 16.54 25.58 -2.70
C GLU A 102 17.35 24.54 -1.90
N MET A 103 17.95 23.53 -2.54
CA MET A 103 18.74 22.49 -1.88
C MET A 103 20.21 22.91 -1.71
N TYR A 104 20.52 23.57 -0.59
CA TYR A 104 21.89 23.98 -0.25
C TYR A 104 22.21 23.75 1.23
N VAL A 105 23.50 23.63 1.53
CA VAL A 105 24.05 23.73 2.88
C VAL A 105 24.91 24.98 2.99
N PHE A 106 25.10 25.49 4.20
CA PHE A 106 26.09 26.53 4.46
C PHE A 106 27.45 25.89 4.71
N SER A 107 28.49 26.40 4.04
CA SER A 107 29.87 26.10 4.40
C SER A 107 30.21 26.64 5.78
N SER A 108 31.37 26.24 6.32
CA SER A 108 31.95 26.86 7.52
C SER A 108 32.15 28.37 7.39
N SER A 109 32.24 28.90 6.17
CA SER A 109 32.32 30.32 5.85
C SER A 109 30.96 30.98 5.57
N GLN A 110 29.84 30.35 5.94
CA GLN A 110 28.46 30.81 5.66
C GLN A 110 28.14 31.02 4.17
N LYS A 111 28.89 30.39 3.26
CA LYS A 111 28.58 30.42 1.83
C LYS A 111 27.58 29.31 1.51
N ARG A 112 26.56 29.60 0.70
CA ARG A 112 25.66 28.56 0.16
C ARG A 112 26.45 27.63 -0.76
N VAL A 113 26.41 26.33 -0.48
CA VAL A 113 26.96 25.25 -1.31
C VAL A 113 25.77 24.41 -1.74
N SER A 114 25.50 24.35 -3.05
CA SER A 114 24.48 23.44 -3.59
C SER A 114 24.83 22.00 -3.24
N VAL A 115 23.85 21.24 -2.76
CA VAL A 115 24.06 19.82 -2.45
C VAL A 115 23.85 19.02 -3.72
N GLU A 116 24.94 18.74 -4.43
CA GLU A 116 24.92 17.73 -5.49
C GLU A 116 25.04 16.34 -4.86
N LEU A 117 23.94 15.59 -4.86
CA LEU A 117 23.97 14.17 -4.50
C LEU A 117 24.65 13.40 -5.64
N VAL A 118 25.95 13.17 -5.49
CA VAL A 118 26.77 12.44 -6.47
C VAL A 118 26.19 11.04 -6.67
N GLY A 119 25.75 10.74 -7.89
CA GLY A 119 25.12 9.46 -8.23
C GLY A 119 23.60 9.51 -8.40
N LYS A 120 22.92 10.62 -8.05
CA LYS A 120 21.50 10.83 -8.39
C LYS A 120 21.24 10.53 -9.86
N ASN A 121 21.94 11.20 -10.78
CA ASN A 121 21.69 11.03 -12.22
C ASN A 121 21.75 9.56 -12.67
N LYS A 122 22.72 8.78 -12.17
CA LYS A 122 22.82 7.34 -12.50
C LYS A 122 21.69 6.51 -11.89
N VAL A 123 21.30 6.80 -10.65
CA VAL A 123 20.19 6.10 -9.98
C VAL A 123 18.86 6.51 -10.61
N GLU A 124 18.67 7.80 -10.89
CA GLU A 124 17.49 8.36 -11.54
C GLU A 124 17.32 7.84 -12.96
N GLU A 125 18.37 7.80 -13.79
CA GLU A 125 18.31 7.18 -15.12
C GLU A 125 18.00 5.69 -15.05
N LYS A 126 18.65 4.95 -14.14
CA LYS A 126 18.38 3.52 -13.95
C LYS A 126 16.97 3.24 -13.43
N LEU A 127 16.43 4.10 -12.57
CA LEU A 127 15.08 3.96 -12.03
C LEU A 127 14.02 4.44 -13.04
N LYS A 128 14.33 5.45 -13.87
CA LYS A 128 13.50 5.83 -15.03
C LYS A 128 13.35 4.68 -16.00
N ASN A 129 14.42 3.89 -16.21
CA ASN A 129 14.33 2.69 -17.02
C ASN A 129 13.94 1.46 -16.19
N LEU A 130 12.66 1.35 -15.83
CA LEU A 130 12.10 0.17 -15.15
C LEU A 130 12.37 -1.15 -15.91
N ASN A 131 12.71 -1.09 -17.21
CA ASN A 131 13.14 -2.26 -17.98
C ASN A 131 14.42 -2.90 -17.44
N ASP A 132 15.36 -2.14 -16.86
CA ASP A 132 16.63 -2.69 -16.37
C ASP A 132 16.51 -3.25 -14.94
N LEU A 133 15.34 -3.10 -14.32
CA LEU A 133 15.12 -3.47 -12.92
C LEU A 133 15.11 -5.00 -12.76
N THR A 134 16.17 -5.56 -12.18
CA THR A 134 16.28 -7.01 -11.92
C THR A 134 15.72 -7.43 -10.57
N SER A 135 15.64 -6.49 -9.62
CA SER A 135 15.08 -6.70 -8.30
C SER A 135 14.25 -5.49 -7.87
N ALA A 136 13.11 -5.74 -7.23
CA ALA A 136 12.22 -4.71 -6.70
C ALA A 136 11.68 -5.08 -5.32
N SER A 137 11.42 -4.09 -4.47
CA SER A 137 10.71 -4.26 -3.21
C SER A 137 9.55 -3.28 -3.17
N VAL A 138 8.35 -3.83 -2.97
CA VAL A 138 7.10 -3.10 -2.77
C VAL A 138 6.49 -3.51 -1.44
N SER A 139 7.33 -3.74 -0.43
CA SER A 139 6.90 -4.16 0.90
C SER A 139 5.97 -3.13 1.52
N TYR A 140 4.90 -3.62 2.17
CA TYR A 140 3.90 -2.80 2.86
C TYR A 140 3.31 -1.67 1.99
N MET A 141 3.18 -1.88 0.67
CA MET A 141 2.57 -0.89 -0.23
C MET A 141 1.08 -1.15 -0.48
N GLY A 142 0.52 -2.16 0.18
CA GLY A 142 -0.88 -2.54 0.01
C GLY A 142 -1.16 -3.22 -1.34
N VAL A 143 -0.19 -3.92 -1.93
CA VAL A 143 -0.40 -4.66 -3.18
C VAL A 143 -1.47 -5.73 -2.97
N SER A 144 -2.60 -5.62 -3.67
CA SER A 144 -3.73 -6.56 -3.56
C SER A 144 -3.93 -7.41 -4.82
N SER A 145 -3.27 -7.06 -5.92
CA SER A 145 -3.37 -7.80 -7.18
C SER A 145 -2.14 -7.58 -8.07
N ILE A 146 -1.92 -8.49 -9.01
CA ILE A 146 -0.87 -8.36 -10.03
C ILE A 146 -1.21 -7.31 -11.11
N GLY A 147 -2.47 -6.85 -11.17
CA GLY A 147 -2.95 -6.00 -12.26
C GLY A 147 -3.13 -6.77 -13.56
N PRO A 148 -3.26 -6.07 -14.70
CA PRO A 148 -3.21 -6.69 -16.04
C PRO A 148 -1.89 -7.42 -16.28
N GLY A 149 -1.96 -8.65 -16.83
CA GLY A 149 -0.78 -9.52 -16.98
C GLY A 149 0.24 -9.03 -18.01
N ASP A 150 -0.17 -8.22 -18.97
CA ASP A 150 0.66 -7.57 -19.99
C ASP A 150 1.38 -6.34 -19.44
N GLU A 151 0.73 -5.57 -18.59
CA GLU A 151 1.27 -4.33 -18.03
C GLU A 151 2.52 -4.58 -17.19
N LEU A 152 2.52 -5.61 -16.34
CA LEU A 152 3.69 -5.95 -15.54
C LEU A 152 4.88 -6.37 -16.41
N LYS A 153 4.63 -7.16 -17.46
CA LYS A 153 5.67 -7.62 -18.41
C LYS A 153 6.29 -6.45 -19.17
N ASN A 154 5.48 -5.47 -19.55
CA ASN A 154 5.94 -4.27 -20.25
C ASN A 154 6.64 -3.28 -19.30
N LEU A 155 6.22 -3.21 -18.04
CA LEU A 155 6.78 -2.29 -17.06
C LEU A 155 8.16 -2.74 -16.57
N VAL A 156 8.31 -4.03 -16.26
CA VAL A 156 9.50 -4.60 -15.64
C VAL A 156 9.88 -5.97 -16.26
N PRO A 157 10.19 -6.02 -17.57
CA PRO A 157 10.47 -7.27 -18.29
C PRO A 157 11.62 -8.10 -17.73
N ASN A 158 12.63 -7.46 -17.13
CA ASN A 158 13.82 -8.12 -16.61
C ASN A 158 13.77 -8.42 -15.10
N LEU A 159 12.62 -8.23 -14.45
CA LEU A 159 12.47 -8.46 -13.01
C LEU A 159 12.59 -9.95 -12.68
N ARG A 160 13.51 -10.27 -11.77
CA ARG A 160 13.79 -11.64 -11.32
C ARG A 160 13.49 -11.84 -9.84
N GLN A 161 13.61 -10.79 -9.04
CA GLN A 161 13.37 -10.82 -7.61
C GLN A 161 12.36 -9.75 -7.25
N LEU A 162 11.34 -10.14 -6.50
CA LEU A 162 10.29 -9.23 -6.06
C LEU A 162 9.98 -9.51 -4.60
N ASP A 163 10.18 -8.51 -3.76
CA ASP A 163 9.76 -8.55 -2.36
C ASP A 163 8.33 -7.98 -2.23
N LEU A 164 7.42 -8.86 -1.82
CA LEU A 164 6.00 -8.60 -1.59
C LEU A 164 5.63 -8.61 -0.11
N THR A 165 6.60 -8.52 0.80
CA THR A 165 6.38 -8.62 2.25
C THR A 165 5.30 -7.64 2.73
N GLY A 166 4.37 -8.12 3.56
CA GLY A 166 3.38 -7.26 4.22
C GLY A 166 2.30 -6.68 3.30
N ASN A 167 2.08 -7.26 2.11
CA ASN A 167 1.02 -6.84 1.19
C ASN A 167 -0.31 -7.59 1.43
N LEU A 168 -1.33 -7.27 0.62
CA LEU A 168 -2.71 -7.75 0.78
C LEU A 168 -3.03 -9.02 -0.04
N LEU A 169 -2.02 -9.72 -0.55
CA LEU A 169 -2.19 -10.94 -1.33
C LEU A 169 -2.63 -12.09 -0.40
N SER A 170 -3.84 -12.62 -0.60
CA SER A 170 -4.37 -13.74 0.18
C SER A 170 -4.17 -15.11 -0.47
N GLN A 171 -3.82 -15.16 -1.76
CA GLN A 171 -3.71 -16.40 -2.53
C GLN A 171 -2.53 -16.32 -3.50
N TRP A 172 -1.72 -17.39 -3.56
CA TRP A 172 -0.57 -17.45 -4.47
C TRP A 172 -0.95 -17.56 -5.94
N GLN A 173 -2.16 -18.04 -6.24
CA GLN A 173 -2.69 -18.16 -7.62
C GLN A 173 -2.77 -16.81 -8.35
N VAL A 174 -2.76 -15.69 -7.62
CA VAL A 174 -2.68 -14.33 -8.19
C VAL A 174 -1.29 -14.05 -8.79
N CYS A 175 -0.25 -14.82 -8.44
CA CYS A 175 1.13 -14.61 -8.90
C CYS A 175 1.58 -15.55 -10.03
N THR A 176 0.84 -16.62 -10.34
CA THR A 176 1.32 -17.71 -11.20
C THR A 176 0.62 -17.88 -12.53
N SER A 177 -0.13 -16.91 -13.06
CA SER A 177 -0.52 -16.93 -14.47
C SER A 177 0.68 -16.55 -15.37
N ARG A 178 1.72 -17.37 -15.34
CA ARG A 178 2.62 -17.53 -16.47
C ARG A 178 2.09 -18.73 -17.25
N ASP A 179 1.42 -18.45 -18.35
CA ASP A 179 1.30 -19.41 -19.46
C ASP A 179 2.69 -19.90 -19.88
#